data_AF-A0A0P7XNG0-F1
#
_entry.id   AF-A0A0P7XNG0-F1
#
_cell.length_a   1.000
_cell.length_b   1.000
_cell.length_c   1.000
_cell.angle_alpha   90.00
_cell.angle_beta   90.00
_cell.angle_gamma   90.00
#
_symmetry.space_group_name_H-M   'P 1'
#
loop_
_entity.id
_entity.type
_entity.pdbx_description
1 polymer ?
#
loop_
_entity_poly.entity_id
_entity_poly.type
_entity_poly.pdbx_seq_one_letter_code
_entity_poly.pdbx_strand_id
1 'polypeptide(L)'
;GYRQKDYFIATQGPLASTVEDFWRMVWEWKCHSVVVLTELQEREQEKCFQYWPAEGSMTYGDCTVEAKGDTLCDTFNLRDMLLKYEPEQETRLIRHFHFHGWPEIGIPTEGKGMIDLIAAVQKQQQQSGNHPIVVHCSAGAGRTGTFIALSNILERVKAEGLLDVFQTVKSLRMQRPHMVQTVVALKAAAAAAGNLGAVPVLTVLLEISMELTGKSVLHLVVLAHVAQIGFSQHWSYGWLPGGKRSAGDTEAKVK
;
A
#
# COMPACT_ATOMS: atom_id res chain seq x y z
N GLY A 1 1.65 13.41 2.84
CA GLY A 1 2.08 12.50 1.77
C GLY A 1 3.55 12.71 1.51
N TYR A 2 4.10 12.06 0.49
CA TYR A 2 5.52 12.19 0.16
C TYR A 2 5.87 13.58 -0.40
N ARG A 3 5.18 14.06 -1.44
CA ARG A 3 5.44 15.40 -2.05
C ARG A 3 4.61 16.54 -1.45
N GLN A 4 3.49 16.23 -0.82
CA GLN A 4 2.50 17.21 -0.38
C GLN A 4 2.16 17.01 1.10
N LYS A 5 2.17 18.10 1.86
CA LYS A 5 1.66 18.14 3.24
C LYS A 5 0.14 17.93 3.22
N ASP A 6 -0.40 17.25 4.23
CA ASP A 6 -1.85 17.05 4.38
C ASP A 6 -2.51 16.30 3.20
N TYR A 7 -1.73 15.51 2.45
CA TYR A 7 -2.20 14.74 1.29
C TYR A 7 -3.20 13.63 1.61
N PHE A 8 -3.25 13.18 2.87
CA PHE A 8 -4.17 12.15 3.33
C PHE A 8 -4.90 12.61 4.58
N ILE A 9 -6.19 12.29 4.66
CA ILE A 9 -6.98 12.35 5.89
C ILE A 9 -7.23 10.92 6.34
N ALA A 10 -6.51 10.48 7.38
CA ALA A 10 -6.70 9.18 8.01
C ALA A 10 -7.84 9.27 9.04
N THR A 11 -8.97 8.63 8.77
CA THR A 11 -10.16 8.68 9.63
C THR A 11 -10.72 7.28 9.90
N GLN A 12 -11.57 7.17 10.93
CA GLN A 12 -12.31 5.94 11.22
C GLN A 12 -13.45 5.75 10.22
N GLY A 13 -13.96 4.51 10.13
CA GLY A 13 -15.23 4.23 9.46
C GLY A 13 -16.34 5.05 10.11
N PRO A 14 -17.18 5.75 9.34
CA PRO A 14 -18.28 6.51 9.90
C PRO A 14 -19.21 5.64 10.74
N LEU A 15 -19.74 6.24 11.79
CA LEU A 15 -20.84 5.71 12.58
C LEU A 15 -22.14 6.34 12.11
N ALA A 16 -23.29 5.74 12.43
CA ALA A 16 -24.59 6.34 12.16
C ALA A 16 -24.71 7.76 12.74
N SER A 17 -24.09 8.03 13.90
CA SER A 17 -24.10 9.34 14.55
C SER A 17 -23.09 10.34 14.00
N THR A 18 -22.13 9.92 13.17
CA THR A 18 -21.03 10.77 12.67
C THR A 18 -20.98 10.84 11.15
N VAL A 19 -22.00 10.32 10.45
CA VAL A 19 -22.04 10.31 8.98
C VAL A 19 -22.15 11.71 8.39
N GLU A 20 -22.89 12.60 9.05
CA GLU A 20 -22.96 14.01 8.69
C GLU A 20 -21.58 14.67 8.81
N ASP A 21 -20.91 14.49 9.94
CA ASP A 21 -19.56 15.04 10.16
C ASP A 21 -18.55 14.53 9.13
N PHE A 22 -18.67 13.26 8.72
CA PHE A 22 -17.83 12.68 7.69
C PHE A 22 -18.01 13.39 6.34
N TRP A 23 -19.25 13.58 5.88
CA TRP A 23 -19.51 14.26 4.61
C TRP A 23 -19.18 15.74 4.66
N ARG A 24 -19.42 16.41 5.80
CA ARG A 24 -18.97 17.78 6.04
C ARG A 24 -17.44 17.90 5.94
N MET A 25 -16.69 16.96 6.54
CA MET A 25 -15.23 16.91 6.41
C MET A 25 -14.78 16.70 4.95
N VAL A 26 -15.41 15.78 4.22
CA VAL A 26 -15.12 15.56 2.79
C VAL A 26 -15.32 16.85 1.99
N TRP A 27 -16.41 17.57 2.28
CA TRP A 27 -16.73 18.85 1.64
C TRP A 27 -15.73 19.95 1.99
N GLU A 28 -15.54 20.26 3.26
CA GLU A 28 -14.70 21.37 3.74
C GLU A 28 -13.24 21.24 3.26
N TRP A 29 -12.72 20.01 3.25
CA TRP A 29 -11.36 19.72 2.80
C TRP A 29 -11.25 19.51 1.28
N LYS A 30 -12.34 19.73 0.53
CA LYS A 30 -12.40 19.60 -0.93
C LYS A 30 -11.91 18.23 -1.41
N CYS A 31 -12.20 17.18 -0.65
CA CYS A 31 -11.74 15.83 -0.97
C CYS A 31 -12.53 15.29 -2.17
N HIS A 32 -11.86 14.69 -3.16
CA HIS A 32 -12.50 14.09 -4.34
C HIS A 32 -12.34 12.56 -4.37
N SER A 33 -11.51 12.02 -3.48
CA SER A 33 -11.16 10.60 -3.41
C SER A 33 -11.35 10.09 -1.99
N VAL A 34 -12.10 9.00 -1.86
CA VAL A 34 -12.32 8.30 -0.59
C VAL A 34 -11.94 6.84 -0.77
N VAL A 35 -11.01 6.35 0.04
CA VAL A 35 -10.51 4.98 0.02
C VAL A 35 -11.05 4.22 1.22
N VAL A 36 -11.79 3.15 0.95
CA VAL A 36 -12.42 2.28 1.95
C VAL A 36 -11.71 0.94 1.97
N LEU A 37 -11.13 0.60 3.12
CA LEU A 37 -10.30 -0.60 3.30
C LEU A 37 -10.95 -1.61 4.25
N THR A 38 -12.27 -1.62 4.35
CA THR A 38 -13.03 -2.55 5.21
C THR A 38 -14.38 -2.82 4.60
N GLU A 39 -14.87 -4.04 4.77
CA GLU A 39 -16.29 -4.33 4.57
C GLU A 39 -17.12 -3.62 5.65
N LEU A 40 -18.43 -3.46 5.40
CA LEU A 40 -19.37 -2.92 6.38
C LEU A 40 -19.44 -3.80 7.64
N GLN A 41 -19.38 -5.12 7.43
CA GLN A 41 -19.41 -6.13 8.47
C GLN A 41 -18.32 -7.17 8.22
N GLU A 42 -17.59 -7.54 9.27
CA GLU A 42 -16.59 -8.61 9.23
C GLU A 42 -16.80 -9.49 10.47
N ARG A 43 -16.92 -10.81 10.27
CA ARG A 43 -17.18 -11.78 11.37
C ARG A 43 -18.37 -11.37 12.25
N GLU A 44 -19.46 -11.00 11.60
CA GLU A 44 -20.70 -10.53 12.23
C GLU A 44 -20.57 -9.21 13.02
N GLN A 45 -19.38 -8.60 13.09
CA GLN A 45 -19.17 -7.32 13.74
C GLN A 45 -19.26 -6.19 12.74
N GLU A 46 -20.06 -5.17 13.05
CA GLU A 46 -20.08 -3.92 12.31
C GLU A 46 -18.70 -3.25 12.38
N LYS A 47 -18.14 -2.92 11.21
CA LYS A 47 -16.84 -2.25 11.06
C LYS A 47 -16.98 -0.83 10.55
N CYS A 48 -18.02 -0.56 9.77
CA CYS A 48 -18.32 0.73 9.18
C CYS A 48 -19.82 0.83 8.90
N PHE A 49 -20.44 1.95 9.25
CA PHE A 49 -21.80 2.25 8.81
C PHE A 49 -21.79 2.52 7.29
N GLN A 50 -22.84 2.12 6.59
CA GLN A 50 -22.97 2.45 5.17
C GLN A 50 -23.36 3.93 5.03
N TYR A 51 -22.37 4.76 4.74
CA TYR A 51 -22.52 6.21 4.65
C TYR A 51 -22.78 6.73 3.23
N TRP A 52 -23.07 5.84 2.27
CA TRP A 52 -23.35 6.19 0.89
C TRP A 52 -24.63 5.49 0.39
N PRO A 53 -25.37 6.11 -0.53
CA PRO A 53 -26.52 5.46 -1.16
C PRO A 53 -26.07 4.32 -2.08
N ALA A 54 -26.81 3.21 -2.06
CA ALA A 54 -26.66 2.16 -3.08
C ALA A 54 -27.25 2.61 -4.42
N GLU A 55 -28.40 3.29 -4.39
CA GLU A 55 -29.09 3.87 -5.54
C GLU A 55 -29.75 5.19 -5.13
N GLY A 56 -30.00 6.06 -6.11
CA GLY A 56 -30.64 7.35 -5.87
C GLY A 56 -29.78 8.31 -5.06
N SER A 57 -30.37 8.96 -4.06
CA SER A 57 -29.67 9.91 -3.19
C SER A 57 -30.03 9.74 -1.72
N MET A 58 -29.11 10.13 -0.84
CA MET A 58 -29.29 10.21 0.61
C MET A 58 -28.78 11.56 1.12
N THR A 59 -29.50 12.13 2.09
CA THR A 59 -29.13 13.41 2.72
C THR A 59 -28.65 13.18 4.14
N TYR A 60 -27.51 13.79 4.46
CA TYR A 60 -26.84 13.75 5.76
C TYR A 60 -26.59 15.21 6.20
N GLY A 61 -27.49 15.76 7.01
CA GLY A 61 -27.49 17.18 7.34
C GLY A 61 -27.61 18.04 6.08
N ASP A 62 -26.65 18.94 5.88
CA ASP A 62 -26.58 19.85 4.73
C ASP A 62 -25.98 19.22 3.45
N CYS A 63 -25.51 17.97 3.54
CA CYS A 63 -24.86 17.26 2.45
C CYS A 63 -25.82 16.25 1.82
N THR A 64 -26.04 16.33 0.50
CA THR A 64 -26.76 15.31 -0.26
C THR A 64 -25.79 14.53 -1.14
N VAL A 65 -25.80 13.21 -1.02
CA VAL A 65 -24.95 12.29 -1.78
C VAL A 65 -25.83 11.54 -2.76
N GLU A 66 -25.49 11.56 -4.04
CA GLU A 66 -26.20 10.86 -5.11
C GLU A 66 -25.30 9.83 -5.78
N ALA A 67 -25.76 8.59 -5.91
CA ALA A 67 -25.04 7.55 -6.65
C ALA A 67 -25.18 7.77 -8.17
N LYS A 68 -24.06 7.74 -8.90
CA LYS A 68 -24.05 7.85 -10.37
C LYS A 68 -23.70 6.57 -11.09
N GLY A 69 -22.91 5.71 -10.47
CA GLY A 69 -22.61 4.38 -11.01
C GLY A 69 -21.41 3.72 -10.36
N ASP A 70 -21.36 2.41 -10.52
CA ASP A 70 -20.32 1.55 -9.98
C ASP A 70 -19.57 0.88 -11.13
N THR A 71 -18.24 0.86 -11.04
CA THR A 71 -17.35 0.07 -11.89
C THR A 71 -16.65 -0.97 -11.04
N LEU A 72 -16.89 -2.25 -11.31
CA LEU A 72 -16.19 -3.33 -10.63
C LEU A 72 -14.80 -3.52 -11.24
N CYS A 73 -13.76 -3.38 -10.41
CA CYS A 73 -12.40 -3.80 -10.72
C CYS A 73 -12.09 -5.13 -10.01
N ASP A 74 -10.98 -5.78 -10.37
CA ASP A 74 -10.63 -7.11 -9.85
C ASP A 74 -10.65 -7.22 -8.31
N THR A 75 -10.18 -6.19 -7.61
CA THR A 75 -9.98 -6.22 -6.14
C THR A 75 -10.65 -5.07 -5.39
N PHE A 76 -11.33 -4.17 -6.11
CA PHE A 76 -12.06 -3.05 -5.51
C PHE A 76 -13.23 -2.65 -6.41
N ASN A 77 -14.26 -2.07 -5.80
CA ASN A 77 -15.35 -1.42 -6.51
C ASN A 77 -15.10 0.10 -6.53
N LEU A 78 -15.29 0.70 -7.70
CA LEU A 78 -15.19 2.13 -7.92
C LEU A 78 -16.59 2.75 -8.02
N ARG A 79 -16.96 3.62 -7.08
CA ARG A 79 -18.26 4.30 -7.11
C ARG A 79 -18.08 5.77 -7.42
N ASP A 80 -18.80 6.26 -8.41
CA ASP A 80 -18.90 7.68 -8.70
C ASP A 80 -20.16 8.23 -8.02
N MET A 81 -19.98 9.25 -7.19
CA MET A 81 -21.05 9.91 -6.44
C MET A 81 -20.98 11.42 -6.63
N LEU A 82 -22.14 12.08 -6.64
CA LEU A 82 -22.20 13.53 -6.53
C LEU A 82 -22.48 13.93 -5.09
N LEU A 83 -21.59 14.72 -4.51
CA LEU A 83 -21.80 15.37 -3.22
C LEU A 83 -22.25 16.81 -3.47
N LYS A 84 -23.48 17.12 -3.10
CA LYS A 84 -24.05 18.47 -3.09
C LYS A 84 -24.03 19.01 -1.66
N TYR A 85 -23.60 20.26 -1.49
CA TYR A 85 -23.69 20.96 -0.21
C TYR A 85 -24.69 22.10 -0.33
N GLU A 86 -25.81 22.01 0.40
CA GLU A 86 -26.94 22.94 0.26
C GLU A 86 -26.57 24.40 0.55
N PRO A 87 -25.76 24.74 1.57
CA PRO A 87 -25.41 26.14 1.83
C PRO A 87 -24.67 26.84 0.68
N GLU A 88 -23.83 26.11 -0.06
CA GLU A 88 -23.07 26.66 -1.20
C GLU A 88 -23.77 26.44 -2.55
N GLN A 89 -24.77 25.55 -2.61
CA GLN A 89 -25.40 25.06 -3.85
C GLN A 89 -24.38 24.53 -4.89
N GLU A 90 -23.18 24.17 -4.44
CA GLU A 90 -22.15 23.55 -5.27
C GLU A 90 -22.28 22.02 -5.23
N THR A 91 -21.78 21.37 -6.28
CA THR A 91 -21.74 19.90 -6.37
C THR A 91 -20.36 19.45 -6.81
N ARG A 92 -19.86 18.37 -6.18
CA ARG A 92 -18.53 17.80 -6.45
C ARG A 92 -18.64 16.32 -6.76
N LEU A 93 -17.87 15.86 -7.74
CA LEU A 93 -17.72 14.45 -8.03
C LEU A 93 -16.77 13.81 -7.01
N ILE A 94 -17.29 12.86 -6.24
CA ILE A 94 -16.54 12.06 -5.26
C ILE A 94 -16.42 10.64 -5.79
N ARG A 95 -15.19 10.14 -5.80
CA ARG A 95 -14.89 8.78 -6.21
C ARG A 95 -14.54 7.92 -5.00
N HIS A 96 -15.31 6.86 -4.81
CA HIS A 96 -15.18 5.88 -3.74
C HIS A 96 -14.41 4.67 -4.23
N PHE A 97 -13.29 4.35 -3.59
CA PHE A 97 -12.49 3.17 -3.90
C PHE A 97 -12.65 2.16 -2.77
N HIS A 98 -13.58 1.22 -2.93
CA HIS A 98 -13.89 0.23 -1.90
C HIS A 98 -13.13 -1.07 -2.17
N PHE A 99 -12.06 -1.28 -1.41
CA PHE A 99 -11.14 -2.40 -1.57
C PHE A 99 -11.64 -3.66 -0.84
N HIS A 100 -11.87 -4.72 -1.61
CA HIS A 100 -12.37 -6.02 -1.15
C HIS A 100 -11.24 -7.06 -0.99
N GLY A 101 -10.01 -6.71 -1.37
CA GLY A 101 -8.87 -7.64 -1.34
C GLY A 101 -8.25 -7.86 0.04
N TRP A 102 -8.79 -7.26 1.12
CA TRP A 102 -8.25 -7.44 2.47
C TRP A 102 -8.91 -8.64 3.17
N PRO A 103 -8.16 -9.68 3.55
CA PRO A 103 -8.74 -10.84 4.23
C PRO A 103 -9.17 -10.51 5.66
N GLU A 104 -10.18 -11.20 6.17
CA GLU A 104 -10.64 -11.04 7.57
C GLU A 104 -9.52 -11.31 8.60
N ILE A 105 -8.56 -12.18 8.26
CA ILE A 105 -7.37 -12.46 9.09
C ILE A 105 -6.11 -12.12 8.29
N GLY A 106 -5.28 -11.27 8.88
CA GLY A 106 -3.93 -11.02 8.38
C GLY A 106 -3.88 -9.98 7.27
N ILE A 107 -3.12 -10.28 6.22
CA ILE A 107 -2.82 -9.39 5.09
C ILE A 107 -3.14 -10.09 3.77
N PRO A 108 -3.43 -9.34 2.70
CA PRO A 108 -3.53 -9.92 1.37
C PRO A 108 -2.29 -10.77 1.04
N THR A 109 -2.48 -11.97 0.51
CA THR A 109 -1.39 -12.88 0.10
C THR A 109 -0.59 -12.32 -1.06
N GLU A 110 -1.23 -11.49 -1.89
CA GLU A 110 -0.63 -10.85 -3.06
C GLU A 110 -0.77 -9.33 -2.97
N GLY A 111 0.34 -8.61 -3.22
CA GLY A 111 0.36 -7.14 -3.18
C GLY A 111 -0.29 -6.46 -4.39
N LYS A 112 -0.62 -7.22 -5.45
CA LYS A 112 -1.10 -6.67 -6.74
C LYS A 112 -2.34 -5.80 -6.57
N GLY A 113 -3.37 -6.29 -5.86
CA GLY A 113 -4.61 -5.53 -5.68
C GLY A 113 -4.40 -4.19 -4.97
N MET A 114 -3.53 -4.15 -3.96
CA MET A 114 -3.20 -2.91 -3.26
C MET A 114 -2.44 -1.91 -4.16
N ILE A 115 -1.53 -2.42 -5.00
CA ILE A 115 -0.79 -1.61 -5.97
C ILE A 115 -1.74 -1.04 -7.03
N ASP A 116 -2.65 -1.86 -7.56
CA ASP A 116 -3.64 -1.45 -8.56
C ASP A 116 -4.58 -0.37 -7.98
N LEU A 117 -5.03 -0.55 -6.74
CA LEU A 117 -5.79 0.45 -5.99
C LEU A 117 -5.03 1.78 -5.87
N ILE A 118 -3.76 1.73 -5.43
CA ILE A 118 -2.94 2.94 -5.29
C ILE A 118 -2.77 3.64 -6.65
N ALA A 119 -2.54 2.89 -7.73
CA ALA A 119 -2.43 3.44 -9.08
C ALA A 119 -3.73 4.11 -9.53
N ALA A 120 -4.89 3.49 -9.26
CA ALA A 120 -6.19 4.06 -9.59
C ALA A 120 -6.48 5.36 -8.81
N VAL A 121 -6.16 5.38 -7.51
CA VAL A 121 -6.28 6.59 -6.68
C VAL A 121 -5.33 7.68 -7.17
N GLN A 122 -4.07 7.37 -7.46
CA GLN A 122 -3.11 8.35 -8.00
C GLN A 122 -3.58 8.95 -9.34
N LYS A 123 -4.15 8.12 -10.22
CA LYS A 123 -4.74 8.60 -11.49
C LYS A 123 -5.89 9.57 -11.24
N GLN A 124 -6.78 9.27 -10.30
CA GLN A 124 -7.87 10.18 -9.92
C GLN A 124 -7.33 11.51 -9.38
N GLN A 125 -6.31 11.47 -8.52
CA GLN A 125 -5.72 12.67 -7.92
C GLN A 125 -5.11 13.62 -8.94
N GLN A 126 -4.47 13.08 -9.98
CA GLN A 126 -3.94 13.87 -11.10
C GLN A 126 -5.04 14.61 -11.87
N GLN A 127 -6.25 14.05 -11.92
CA GLN A 127 -7.41 14.62 -12.61
C GLN A 127 -8.21 15.58 -11.72
N SER A 128 -8.14 15.41 -10.40
CA SER A 128 -8.95 16.14 -9.43
C SER A 128 -8.21 17.28 -8.70
N GLY A 129 -6.98 17.61 -9.10
CA GLY A 129 -6.24 18.74 -8.53
C GLY A 129 -5.46 18.43 -7.25
N ASN A 130 -5.22 17.15 -6.93
CA ASN A 130 -4.42 16.70 -5.78
C ASN A 130 -4.92 17.20 -4.41
N HIS A 131 -6.24 17.31 -4.22
CA HIS A 131 -6.84 17.55 -2.91
C HIS A 131 -6.60 16.38 -1.94
N PRO A 132 -6.75 16.56 -0.61
CA PRO A 132 -6.56 15.47 0.33
C PRO A 132 -7.39 14.21 0.01
N ILE A 133 -6.77 13.05 0.17
CA ILE A 133 -7.43 11.74 -0.01
C ILE A 133 -7.93 11.27 1.36
N VAL A 134 -9.24 11.04 1.48
CA VAL A 134 -9.79 10.42 2.68
C VAL A 134 -9.51 8.93 2.63
N VAL A 135 -8.90 8.39 3.68
CA VAL A 135 -8.59 6.95 3.78
C VAL A 135 -9.11 6.45 5.12
N HIS A 136 -9.96 5.43 5.08
CA HIS A 136 -10.49 4.82 6.29
C HIS A 136 -10.57 3.29 6.21
N CYS A 137 -10.64 2.68 7.39
CA CYS A 137 -11.03 1.29 7.57
C CYS A 137 -12.10 1.26 8.67
N SER A 138 -11.94 0.42 9.70
CA SER A 138 -12.75 0.51 10.92
C SER A 138 -12.21 1.61 11.86
N ALA A 139 -11.06 1.41 12.52
CA ALA A 139 -10.48 2.43 13.42
C ALA A 139 -9.66 3.54 12.73
N GLY A 140 -9.38 3.39 11.42
CA GLY A 140 -8.59 4.38 10.67
C GLY A 140 -7.09 4.38 11.00
N ALA A 141 -6.53 3.24 11.39
CA ALA A 141 -5.14 3.14 11.84
C ALA A 141 -4.36 1.98 11.19
N GLY A 142 -4.87 0.76 11.29
CA GLY A 142 -4.21 -0.45 10.76
C GLY A 142 -4.12 -0.45 9.23
N ARG A 143 -5.22 -0.81 8.56
CA ARG A 143 -5.29 -0.90 7.09
C ARG A 143 -5.04 0.46 6.42
N THR A 144 -5.65 1.52 6.97
CA THR A 144 -5.41 2.92 6.59
C THR A 144 -3.94 3.28 6.62
N GLY A 145 -3.23 2.97 7.71
CA GLY A 145 -1.80 3.26 7.81
C GLY A 145 -0.97 2.50 6.80
N THR A 146 -1.31 1.23 6.53
CA THR A 146 -0.61 0.42 5.53
C THR A 146 -0.79 0.99 4.11
N PHE A 147 -2.02 1.38 3.74
CA PHE A 147 -2.28 2.02 2.46
C PHE A 147 -1.49 3.31 2.30
N ILE A 148 -1.53 4.20 3.31
CA ILE A 148 -0.81 5.48 3.28
C ILE A 148 0.70 5.27 3.22
N ALA A 149 1.23 4.34 4.03
CA ALA A 149 2.65 4.01 4.03
C ALA A 149 3.09 3.49 2.66
N LEU A 150 2.35 2.53 2.09
CA LEU A 150 2.68 1.96 0.79
C LEU A 150 2.58 3.01 -0.33
N SER A 151 1.56 3.87 -0.30
CA SER A 151 1.42 4.96 -1.27
C SER A 151 2.62 5.91 -1.23
N ASN A 152 3.05 6.34 -0.03
CA ASN A 152 4.24 7.18 0.15
C ASN A 152 5.53 6.47 -0.32
N ILE A 153 5.70 5.20 0.05
CA ILE A 153 6.89 4.41 -0.32
C ILE A 153 6.95 4.24 -1.83
N LEU A 154 5.86 3.86 -2.49
CA LEU A 154 5.82 3.68 -3.94
C LEU A 154 6.13 4.99 -4.68
N GLU A 155 5.62 6.11 -4.19
CA GLU A 155 5.92 7.43 -4.76
C GLU A 155 7.39 7.82 -4.60
N ARG A 156 7.97 7.56 -3.42
CA ARG A 156 9.38 7.84 -3.12
C ARG A 156 10.32 6.94 -3.90
N VAL A 157 10.04 5.64 -4.00
CA VAL A 157 10.83 4.70 -4.80
C VAL A 157 10.80 5.11 -6.28
N LYS A 158 9.64 5.51 -6.82
CA LYS A 158 9.54 6.01 -8.20
C LYS A 158 10.32 7.32 -8.42
N ALA A 159 10.40 8.18 -7.41
CA ALA A 159 11.04 9.50 -7.52
C ALA A 159 12.55 9.47 -7.29
N GLU A 160 13.02 8.69 -6.31
CA GLU A 160 14.38 8.73 -5.78
C GLU A 160 15.10 7.38 -5.86
N GLY A 161 14.38 6.28 -6.12
CA GLY A 161 14.92 4.92 -5.97
C GLY A 161 15.20 4.53 -4.51
N LEU A 162 14.73 5.33 -3.54
CA LEU A 162 14.97 5.12 -2.11
C LEU A 162 13.76 4.48 -1.43
N LEU A 163 14.04 3.48 -0.60
CA LEU A 163 13.05 2.80 0.22
C LEU A 163 13.40 2.96 1.70
N ASP A 164 12.50 3.60 2.45
CA ASP A 164 12.64 3.76 3.91
C ASP A 164 11.28 3.52 4.57
N VAL A 165 11.01 2.25 4.85
CA VAL A 165 9.76 1.81 5.47
C VAL A 165 9.69 2.32 6.92
N PHE A 166 10.81 2.33 7.63
CA PHE A 166 10.88 2.70 9.03
C PHE A 166 10.50 4.16 9.27
N GLN A 167 11.18 5.10 8.60
CA GLN A 167 10.88 6.53 8.75
C GLN A 167 9.47 6.84 8.26
N THR A 168 9.01 6.17 7.21
CA THR A 168 7.62 6.31 6.74
C THR A 168 6.64 5.96 7.86
N VAL A 169 6.74 4.78 8.47
CA VAL A 169 5.82 4.36 9.54
C VAL A 169 5.98 5.20 10.80
N LYS A 170 7.22 5.53 11.19
CA LYS A 170 7.49 6.42 12.33
C LYS A 170 6.81 7.77 12.15
N SER A 171 6.93 8.39 10.98
CA SER A 171 6.29 9.68 10.68
C SER A 171 4.76 9.62 10.74
N LEU A 172 4.15 8.50 10.34
CA LEU A 172 2.71 8.30 10.45
C LEU A 172 2.26 8.16 11.90
N ARG A 173 3.03 7.43 12.72
CA ARG A 173 2.71 7.27 14.15
C ARG A 173 2.84 8.55 14.96
N MET A 174 3.66 9.50 14.51
CA MET A 174 3.74 10.85 15.10
C MET A 174 2.50 11.69 14.80
N GLN A 175 1.74 11.38 13.74
CA GLN A 175 0.56 12.15 13.31
C GLN A 175 -0.76 11.52 13.79
N ARG A 176 -0.84 10.19 13.88
CA ARG A 176 -2.01 9.48 14.40
C ARG A 176 -1.57 8.23 15.18
N PRO A 177 -2.14 7.97 16.36
CA PRO A 177 -1.82 6.77 17.13
C PRO A 177 -2.06 5.49 16.33
N HIS A 178 -1.22 4.48 16.58
CA HIS A 178 -1.38 3.12 16.05
C HIS A 178 -1.35 2.97 14.52
N MET A 179 -0.88 3.97 13.75
CA MET A 179 -0.69 3.82 12.31
C MET A 179 0.21 2.62 12.00
N VAL A 180 -0.27 1.74 11.11
CA VAL A 180 0.32 0.42 10.80
C VAL A 180 0.38 -0.46 12.07
N GLN A 181 -0.73 -1.14 12.37
CA GLN A 181 -0.95 -1.82 13.64
C GLN A 181 -0.22 -3.17 13.79
N THR A 182 0.02 -3.90 12.71
CA THR A 182 0.62 -5.25 12.79
C THR A 182 1.95 -5.32 12.06
N VAL A 183 2.90 -6.07 12.65
CA VAL A 183 4.20 -6.37 12.03
C VAL A 183 4.03 -7.05 10.68
N VAL A 184 2.95 -7.83 10.53
CA VAL A 184 2.60 -8.51 9.28
C VAL A 184 2.25 -7.49 8.18
N ALA A 185 1.50 -6.43 8.49
CA ALA A 185 1.21 -5.36 7.53
C ALA A 185 2.47 -4.57 7.14
N LEU A 186 3.41 -4.38 8.07
CA LEU A 186 4.70 -3.77 7.79
C LEU A 186 5.54 -4.62 6.82
N LYS A 187 5.59 -5.95 7.06
CA LYS A 187 6.27 -6.91 6.17
C LYS A 187 5.63 -6.95 4.78
N ALA A 188 4.31 -6.84 4.68
CA ALA A 188 3.58 -6.77 3.42
C ALA A 188 3.99 -5.53 2.61
N ALA A 189 4.02 -4.36 3.25
CA ALA A 189 4.43 -3.10 2.61
C ALA A 189 5.87 -3.16 2.12
N ALA A 190 6.78 -3.73 2.92
CA ALA A 190 8.18 -3.95 2.54
C ALA A 190 8.31 -4.92 1.35
N ALA A 191 7.60 -6.05 1.36
CA ALA A 191 7.65 -7.04 0.28
C ALA A 191 7.07 -6.49 -1.04
N ALA A 192 5.94 -5.78 -0.97
CA ALA A 192 5.33 -5.15 -2.14
C ALA A 192 6.27 -4.12 -2.80
N ALA A 193 7.03 -3.37 -2.00
CA ALA A 193 7.97 -2.38 -2.50
C ALA A 193 9.31 -2.99 -2.96
N GLY A 194 9.79 -4.06 -2.32
CA GLY A 194 11.03 -4.75 -2.71
C GLY A 194 10.91 -5.54 -4.02
N ASN A 195 9.73 -6.09 -4.33
CA ASN A 195 9.46 -6.76 -5.61
C ASN A 195 9.46 -5.81 -6.82
N LEU A 196 9.50 -4.49 -6.62
CA LEU A 196 9.65 -3.48 -7.67
C LEU A 196 11.13 -3.21 -8.05
N GLY A 197 12.06 -4.03 -7.55
CA GLY A 197 13.43 -4.09 -8.08
C GLY A 197 14.42 -3.05 -7.52
N ALA A 198 14.05 -2.29 -6.48
CA ALA A 198 14.91 -1.22 -5.95
C ALA A 198 15.80 -1.64 -4.77
N VAL A 199 15.41 -2.63 -3.96
CA VAL A 199 16.17 -3.07 -2.76
C VAL A 199 15.91 -4.56 -2.50
N PRO A 200 16.93 -5.38 -2.13
CA PRO A 200 16.69 -6.77 -1.74
C PRO A 200 15.69 -6.85 -0.56
N VAL A 201 14.59 -7.56 -0.75
CA VAL A 201 13.53 -7.81 0.26
C VAL A 201 14.13 -8.30 1.60
N LEU A 202 15.25 -9.02 1.52
CA LEU A 202 15.98 -9.54 2.68
C LEU A 202 16.56 -8.43 3.57
N THR A 203 17.08 -7.33 3.00
CA THR A 203 17.68 -6.22 3.75
C THR A 203 16.62 -5.49 4.59
N VAL A 204 15.44 -5.28 4.00
CA VAL A 204 14.31 -4.61 4.67
C VAL A 204 13.73 -5.47 5.79
N LEU A 205 13.64 -6.79 5.57
CA LEU A 205 13.18 -7.73 6.59
C LEU A 205 14.20 -7.90 7.73
N LEU A 206 15.50 -7.83 7.45
CA LEU A 206 16.59 -7.89 8.43
C LEU A 206 16.58 -6.67 9.36
N GLU A 207 16.48 -5.45 8.82
CA GLU A 207 16.40 -4.22 9.63
C GLU A 207 15.19 -4.22 10.57
N ILE A 208 14.03 -4.64 10.07
CA ILE A 208 12.78 -4.70 10.84
C ILE A 208 12.83 -5.80 11.93
N SER A 209 13.48 -6.94 11.67
CA SER A 209 13.60 -8.04 12.62
C SER A 209 14.62 -7.76 13.74
N MET A 210 15.68 -7.00 13.43
CA MET A 210 16.72 -6.59 14.39
C MET A 210 16.19 -5.68 15.50
N GLU A 211 15.13 -4.90 15.25
CA GLU A 211 14.65 -3.88 16.18
C GLU A 211 13.48 -4.34 17.06
N LEU A 212 12.73 -5.37 16.64
CA LEU A 212 11.62 -5.93 17.42
C LEU A 212 12.05 -6.95 18.49
N THR A 213 13.28 -7.49 18.42
CA THR A 213 13.73 -8.60 19.28
C THR A 213 14.80 -8.26 20.30
N GLY A 214 15.32 -7.03 20.34
CA GLY A 214 16.22 -6.59 21.41
C GLY A 214 17.44 -7.51 21.63
N LYS A 215 18.31 -7.61 20.62
CA LYS A 215 19.68 -8.21 20.62
C LYS A 215 19.84 -9.70 21.01
N SER A 216 20.66 -10.37 20.19
CA SER A 216 21.70 -11.39 20.54
C SER A 216 21.63 -12.77 19.88
N VAL A 217 20.60 -13.11 19.09
CA VAL A 217 20.51 -14.48 18.51
C VAL A 217 20.83 -14.54 17.00
N LEU A 218 20.92 -13.41 16.29
CA LEU A 218 20.93 -13.43 14.81
C LEU A 218 22.32 -13.38 14.14
N HIS A 219 23.42 -13.26 14.88
CA HIS A 219 24.76 -13.21 14.25
C HIS A 219 25.13 -14.53 13.54
N LEU A 220 24.56 -15.66 13.94
CA LEU A 220 24.84 -16.96 13.30
C LEU A 220 24.11 -17.14 11.95
N VAL A 221 22.92 -16.56 11.79
CA VAL A 221 22.10 -16.72 10.57
C VAL A 221 22.63 -15.82 9.45
N VAL A 222 23.17 -14.65 9.81
CA VAL A 222 23.77 -13.69 8.87
C VAL A 222 24.99 -14.28 8.15
N LEU A 223 25.86 -15.02 8.84
CA LEU A 223 27.03 -15.65 8.23
C LEU A 223 26.67 -16.83 7.31
N ALA A 224 25.64 -17.61 7.66
CA ALA A 224 25.24 -18.78 6.88
C ALA A 224 24.63 -18.41 5.52
N HIS A 225 23.81 -17.35 5.45
CA HIS A 225 23.15 -16.95 4.20
C HIS A 225 24.02 -16.08 3.29
N VAL A 226 24.91 -15.25 3.84
CA VAL A 226 25.89 -14.50 3.02
C VAL A 226 26.88 -15.47 2.35
N ALA A 227 27.25 -16.58 3.03
CA ALA A 227 28.08 -17.62 2.42
C ALA A 227 27.39 -18.36 1.26
N GLN A 228 26.07 -18.59 1.34
CA GLN A 228 25.31 -19.24 0.25
C GLN A 228 25.12 -18.35 -0.98
N ILE A 229 24.97 -17.03 -0.80
CA ILE A 229 24.84 -16.08 -1.92
C ILE A 229 26.21 -15.84 -2.59
N GLY A 230 27.31 -15.84 -1.82
CA GLY A 230 28.67 -15.73 -2.36
C GLY A 230 29.10 -16.91 -3.23
N PHE A 231 28.59 -18.12 -2.99
CA PHE A 231 28.91 -19.30 -3.80
C PHE A 231 28.12 -19.38 -5.11
N SER A 232 26.95 -18.76 -5.20
CA SER A 232 26.09 -18.82 -6.39
C SER A 232 26.50 -17.82 -7.49
N GLN A 233 27.18 -16.74 -7.14
CA GLN A 233 27.55 -15.66 -8.08
C GLN A 233 28.90 -15.87 -8.80
N HIS A 234 29.64 -16.95 -8.53
CA HIS A 234 31.00 -17.13 -9.08
C HIS A 234 31.14 -18.10 -10.28
N TRP A 235 30.04 -18.53 -10.92
CA TRP A 235 30.08 -19.47 -12.06
C TRP A 235 29.33 -19.05 -13.34
N SER A 236 29.18 -17.75 -13.59
CA SER A 236 28.54 -17.27 -14.84
C SER A 236 29.31 -16.20 -15.59
N TYR A 237 30.66 -16.22 -15.62
CA TYR A 237 31.41 -15.49 -16.67
C TYR A 237 32.76 -16.14 -16.99
N GLY A 238 32.90 -16.61 -18.24
CA GLY A 238 34.19 -16.76 -18.91
C GLY A 238 34.64 -18.20 -19.20
N TRP A 239 34.49 -18.63 -20.45
CA TRP A 239 35.59 -19.06 -21.36
C TRP A 239 35.05 -19.99 -22.46
N LEU A 240 34.92 -19.44 -23.68
CA LEU A 240 34.86 -20.22 -24.92
C LEU A 240 36.28 -20.65 -25.28
N PRO A 241 36.57 -21.93 -25.58
CA PRO A 241 37.78 -22.31 -26.28
C PRO A 241 37.44 -22.87 -27.67
N GLY A 242 37.57 -22.02 -28.68
CA GLY A 242 37.67 -22.42 -30.08
C GLY A 242 39.04 -22.02 -30.63
N GLY A 243 39.93 -23.01 -30.81
CA GLY A 243 41.04 -22.93 -31.76
C GLY A 243 42.46 -22.84 -31.17
N LYS A 244 43.15 -23.98 -31.09
CA LYS A 244 44.26 -24.35 -31.99
C LYS A 244 44.80 -25.74 -31.65
N ARG A 245 44.90 -26.57 -32.69
CA ARG A 245 45.66 -27.82 -32.71
C ARG A 245 47.16 -27.52 -32.61
N SER A 246 47.87 -28.30 -31.82
CA SER A 246 49.26 -28.68 -32.04
C SER A 246 49.41 -30.08 -31.47
N ALA A 247 49.65 -31.04 -32.37
CA ALA A 247 50.11 -32.37 -32.05
C ALA A 247 51.56 -32.26 -31.58
N GLY A 248 51.83 -32.77 -30.38
CA GLY A 248 53.16 -32.91 -29.81
C GLY A 248 53.25 -34.29 -29.19
N ASP A 249 54.22 -35.05 -29.68
CA ASP A 249 54.50 -36.45 -29.39
C ASP A 249 54.53 -36.80 -27.91
N THR A 250 53.98 -37.96 -27.57
CA THR A 250 54.54 -38.79 -26.49
C THR A 250 54.52 -40.24 -26.93
N GLU A 251 55.71 -40.71 -27.34
CA GLU A 251 56.07 -42.11 -27.35
C GLU A 251 55.86 -42.71 -25.95
N ALA A 252 55.21 -43.87 -25.88
CA ALA A 252 55.39 -44.82 -24.81
C ALA A 252 55.54 -46.21 -25.42
N LYS A 253 56.81 -46.63 -25.59
CA LYS A 253 57.21 -48.03 -25.77
C LYS A 253 56.89 -48.83 -24.52
N VAL A 254 56.19 -49.96 -24.68
CA VAL A 254 56.47 -51.19 -23.91
C VAL A 254 56.35 -52.38 -24.87
N LYS A 255 57.29 -53.31 -24.68
CA LYS A 255 57.56 -54.55 -25.43
C LYS A 255 56.36 -55.47 -25.60
#